data_AF-A0A7S3LFW8-F1
#
_entry.id   AF-A0A7S3LFW8-F1
#
_cell.length_a   1.000
_cell.length_b   1.000
_cell.length_c   1.000
_cell.angle_alpha   90.00
_cell.angle_beta   90.00
_cell.angle_gamma   90.00
#
_symmetry.space_group_name_H-M   'P 1'
#
loop_
_entity.id
_entity.type
_entity.pdbx_description
1 polymer ?
#
loop_
_entity_poly.entity_id
_entity_poly.type
_entity_poly.pdbx_seq_one_letter_code
_entity_poly.pdbx_strand_id
1 'polypeptide(L)'
;LDLTFGKLLKIEQPMWRNNWAIAPSGTLDEPVYGSEAATANRKLPGKPSVEALESKFLKVEYQTIRRLPQSGYLLFTIKTMADSLSGLREVPAAALCLAKSIQGMSPAMQAYKGIENAETCEAVLEYLEMIGKTDSVTAASSD
;
A
#
# COMPACT_ATOMS: atom_id res chain seq x y z
N LEU A 1 28.62 17.09 2.73
CA LEU A 1 27.49 16.26 2.24
C LEU A 1 27.96 14.81 2.25
N ASP A 2 27.84 14.11 3.39
CA ASP A 2 28.42 12.77 3.55
C ASP A 2 27.46 11.76 4.23
N LEU A 3 26.17 11.92 3.94
CA LEU A 3 25.04 11.16 4.53
C LEU A 3 24.33 10.26 3.52
N THR A 4 25.08 9.54 2.67
CA THR A 4 24.46 8.56 1.77
C THR A 4 24.16 7.26 2.52
N PHE A 5 22.97 6.69 2.29
CA PHE A 5 22.49 5.41 2.86
C PHE A 5 23.55 4.30 2.90
N GLY A 6 24.42 4.24 1.90
CA GLY A 6 25.54 3.30 1.88
C GLY A 6 26.38 3.37 3.16
N LYS A 7 26.93 4.53 3.52
CA LYS A 7 27.86 4.64 4.66
C LYS A 7 27.23 4.29 6.02
N LEU A 8 25.91 4.44 6.16
CA LEU A 8 25.19 4.14 7.40
C LEU A 8 24.82 2.65 7.55
N LEU A 9 24.70 1.91 6.43
CA LEU A 9 24.21 0.54 6.44
C LEU A 9 25.37 -0.45 6.67
N LYS A 10 25.53 -0.90 7.92
CA LYS A 10 26.49 -1.94 8.31
C LYS A 10 26.04 -3.31 7.78
N ILE A 11 26.98 -4.22 7.56
CA ILE A 11 26.69 -5.60 7.11
C ILE A 11 25.66 -6.28 8.04
N GLU A 12 25.83 -6.08 9.36
CA GLU A 12 24.97 -6.63 10.41
C GLU A 12 23.66 -5.85 10.64
N GLN A 13 23.42 -4.79 9.86
CA GLN A 13 22.25 -3.91 10.04
C GLN A 13 21.47 -3.79 8.71
N PRO A 14 20.85 -4.88 8.24
CA PRO A 14 19.92 -4.80 7.12
C PRO A 14 18.72 -3.94 7.51
N MET A 15 18.19 -3.20 6.55
CA MET A 15 16.98 -2.40 6.72
C MET A 15 15.87 -2.94 5.84
N TRP A 16 14.64 -2.72 6.27
CA TRP A 16 13.47 -2.98 5.46
C TRP A 16 12.47 -1.84 5.57
N ARG A 17 11.63 -1.71 4.55
CA ARG A 17 10.47 -0.83 4.53
C ARG A 17 9.36 -1.49 3.73
N ASN A 18 8.14 -1.01 3.95
CA ASN A 18 7.03 -1.33 3.07
C ASN A 18 6.77 -0.17 2.11
N ASN A 19 6.23 -0.52 0.96
CA ASN A 19 5.56 0.37 0.05
C ASN A 19 4.25 -0.31 -0.37
N TRP A 20 3.21 0.46 -0.69
CA TRP A 20 1.93 -0.10 -1.09
C TRP A 20 1.27 0.75 -2.18
N ALA A 21 0.42 0.17 -3.00
CA ALA A 21 -0.39 0.91 -3.98
C ALA A 21 -1.75 0.23 -4.17
N ILE A 22 -2.76 1.01 -4.56
CA ILE A 22 -3.99 0.45 -5.12
C ILE A 22 -3.70 0.13 -6.60
N ALA A 23 -3.92 -1.13 -6.98
CA ALA A 23 -3.62 -1.68 -8.29
C ALA A 23 -4.91 -2.07 -9.03
N PRO A 24 -4.92 -2.02 -10.38
CA PRO A 24 -6.06 -2.42 -11.18
C PRO A 24 -6.34 -3.93 -11.13
N SER A 25 -5.31 -4.75 -10.92
CA SER A 25 -5.41 -6.22 -10.90
C SER A 25 -4.40 -6.84 -9.93
N GLY A 26 -4.54 -8.14 -9.66
CA GLY A 26 -3.60 -8.94 -8.87
C GLY A 26 -2.33 -9.36 -9.64
N THR A 27 -2.18 -8.94 -10.89
CA THR A 27 -1.06 -9.31 -11.76
C THR A 27 0.24 -8.68 -11.24
N LEU A 28 1.23 -9.51 -10.88
CA LEU A 28 2.41 -9.04 -10.16
C LEU A 28 3.39 -8.25 -11.04
N ASP A 29 3.50 -8.60 -12.31
CA ASP A 29 4.34 -7.95 -13.32
C ASP A 29 3.67 -6.74 -13.99
N GLU A 30 2.40 -6.46 -13.68
CA GLU A 30 1.72 -5.25 -14.15
C GLU A 30 2.32 -3.99 -13.46
N PRO A 31 2.86 -3.04 -14.22
CA PRO A 31 3.41 -1.82 -13.66
C PRO A 31 2.28 -0.93 -13.12
N VAL A 32 2.40 -0.51 -11.86
CA VAL A 32 1.49 0.47 -11.23
C VAL A 32 2.00 1.89 -11.39
N TYR A 33 3.28 2.06 -11.77
CA TYR A 33 3.92 3.36 -11.94
C TYR A 33 4.74 3.38 -13.23
N GLY A 34 5.12 4.57 -13.69
CA GLY A 34 6.12 4.74 -14.76
C GLY A 34 5.58 4.80 -16.19
N SER A 35 4.26 4.67 -16.40
CA SER A 35 3.62 4.93 -17.71
C SER A 35 2.28 5.65 -17.57
N GLU A 36 1.83 6.29 -18.65
CA GLU A 36 0.50 6.91 -18.71
C GLU A 36 -0.61 5.87 -18.56
N ALA A 37 -0.46 4.70 -19.19
CA ALA A 37 -1.41 3.59 -19.08
C ALA A 37 -1.52 3.06 -17.63
N ALA A 38 -0.39 2.83 -16.96
CA ALA A 38 -0.37 2.44 -15.55
C ALA A 38 -1.03 3.50 -14.66
N THR A 39 -0.80 4.78 -14.97
CA THR A 39 -1.39 5.90 -14.27
C THR A 39 -2.91 5.97 -14.47
N ALA A 40 -3.41 5.73 -15.68
CA ALA A 40 -4.84 5.69 -15.96
C ALA A 40 -5.53 4.51 -15.25
N ASN A 41 -4.95 3.31 -15.32
CA ASN A 41 -5.60 2.09 -14.83
C ASN A 41 -5.73 2.03 -13.30
N ARG A 42 -4.81 2.66 -12.56
CA ARG A 42 -4.83 2.67 -11.10
C ARG A 42 -5.72 3.76 -10.48
N LYS A 43 -6.20 4.71 -11.28
CA LYS A 43 -7.03 5.82 -10.78
C LYS A 43 -8.43 5.32 -10.42
N LEU A 44 -8.98 5.89 -9.36
CA LEU A 44 -10.37 5.77 -8.97
C LEU A 44 -11.02 7.15 -9.15
N PRO A 45 -11.83 7.35 -10.21
CA PRO A 45 -12.43 8.66 -10.46
C PRO A 45 -13.63 8.92 -9.55
N GLY A 46 -13.83 10.18 -9.16
CA GLY A 46 -14.98 10.64 -8.37
C GLY A 46 -15.10 9.96 -7.00
N LYS A 47 -16.34 9.68 -6.58
CA LYS A 47 -16.67 8.86 -5.40
C LYS A 47 -16.91 7.39 -5.84
N PRO A 48 -15.90 6.51 -5.82
CA PRO A 48 -16.05 5.12 -6.28
C PRO A 48 -17.06 4.37 -5.41
N SER A 49 -17.85 3.48 -6.02
CA SER A 49 -18.73 2.57 -5.28
C SER A 49 -17.95 1.50 -4.54
N VAL A 50 -18.59 0.80 -3.60
CA VAL A 50 -17.99 -0.33 -2.88
C VAL A 50 -17.58 -1.43 -3.86
N GLU A 51 -18.40 -1.74 -4.86
CA GLU A 51 -18.09 -2.73 -5.90
C GLU A 51 -16.87 -2.32 -6.73
N ALA A 52 -16.77 -1.02 -7.07
CA ALA A 52 -15.62 -0.50 -7.79
C ALA A 52 -14.32 -0.62 -6.95
N LEU A 53 -14.39 -0.39 -5.64
CA LEU A 53 -13.27 -0.60 -4.73
C LEU A 53 -12.91 -2.09 -4.59
N GLU A 54 -13.89 -2.96 -4.47
CA GLU A 54 -13.68 -4.42 -4.34
C GLU A 54 -13.10 -5.06 -5.60
N SER A 55 -13.26 -4.43 -6.77
CA SER A 55 -12.60 -4.84 -8.01
C SER A 55 -11.09 -4.56 -8.04
N LYS A 56 -10.58 -3.73 -7.12
CA LYS A 56 -9.16 -3.35 -7.05
C LYS A 56 -8.37 -4.24 -6.10
N PHE A 57 -7.06 -4.12 -6.21
CA PHE A 57 -6.10 -4.90 -5.43
C PHE A 57 -5.21 -3.97 -4.60
N LEU A 58 -4.82 -4.44 -3.41
CA LEU A 58 -3.73 -3.85 -2.64
C LEU A 58 -2.43 -4.55 -3.03
N LYS A 59 -1.55 -3.81 -3.70
CA LYS A 59 -0.18 -4.28 -4.03
C LYS A 59 0.77 -3.80 -2.94
N VAL A 60 1.40 -4.72 -2.23
CA VAL A 60 2.38 -4.42 -1.17
C VAL A 60 3.75 -4.91 -1.59
N GLU A 61 4.75 -4.06 -1.38
CA GLU A 61 6.16 -4.34 -1.63
C GLU A 61 6.91 -4.36 -0.29
N TYR A 62 7.43 -5.52 0.10
CA TYR A 62 8.44 -5.65 1.14
C TYR A 62 9.80 -5.39 0.52
N GLN A 63 10.38 -4.25 0.85
CA GLN A 63 11.65 -3.80 0.30
C GLN A 63 12.74 -4.01 1.33
N THR A 64 13.84 -4.67 0.97
CA THR A 64 15.00 -4.85 1.86
C THR A 64 16.24 -4.25 1.25
N ILE A 65 17.08 -3.63 2.08
CA ILE A 65 18.39 -3.11 1.70
C ILE A 65 19.42 -3.77 2.60
N ARG A 66 20.41 -4.46 2.00
CA ARG A 66 21.49 -5.11 2.73
C ARG A 66 22.83 -4.87 2.06
N ARG A 67 23.86 -4.56 2.87
CA ARG A 67 25.24 -4.55 2.40
C ARG A 67 25.79 -5.98 2.32
N LEU A 68 26.31 -6.36 1.15
CA LEU A 68 26.92 -7.67 0.92
C LEU A 68 28.32 -7.73 1.55
N PRO A 69 28.65 -8.78 2.33
CA PRO A 69 29.87 -8.81 3.13
C PRO A 69 31.16 -8.89 2.30
N GLN A 70 31.15 -9.56 1.15
CA GLN A 70 32.35 -9.75 0.33
C GLN A 70 32.63 -8.57 -0.61
N SER A 71 31.60 -8.07 -1.29
CA SER A 71 31.75 -7.01 -2.30
C SER A 71 31.51 -5.59 -1.76
N GLY A 72 30.86 -5.46 -0.62
CA GLY A 72 30.44 -4.17 -0.07
C GLY A 72 29.27 -3.50 -0.81
N TYR A 73 28.73 -4.11 -1.88
CA TYR A 73 27.58 -3.58 -2.62
C TYR A 73 26.30 -3.60 -1.78
N LEU A 74 25.35 -2.74 -2.14
CA LEU A 74 24.00 -2.77 -1.59
C LEU A 74 23.10 -3.63 -2.47
N LEU A 75 22.58 -4.71 -1.91
CA LEU A 75 21.50 -5.50 -2.49
C LEU A 75 20.17 -4.87 -2.06
N PHE A 76 19.38 -4.46 -3.04
CA PHE A 76 18.00 -4.05 -2.86
C PHE A 76 17.08 -5.15 -3.40
N THR A 77 16.21 -5.69 -2.56
CA THR A 77 15.21 -6.67 -3.00
C THR A 77 13.82 -6.12 -2.79
N ILE A 78 12.90 -6.53 -3.66
CA ILE A 78 11.49 -6.20 -3.58
C ILE A 78 10.71 -7.52 -3.65
N LYS A 79 10.00 -7.86 -2.57
CA LYS A 79 8.99 -8.92 -2.59
C LYS A 79 7.61 -8.29 -2.72
N THR A 80 7.01 -8.47 -3.89
CA THR A 80 5.68 -7.96 -4.21
C THR A 80 4.62 -9.01 -3.90
N MET A 81 3.54 -8.62 -3.23
CA MET A 81 2.30 -9.41 -3.16
C MET A 81 1.12 -8.53 -3.55
N ALA A 82 0.04 -9.14 -4.00
CA ALA A 82 -1.18 -8.47 -4.36
C ALA A 82 -2.38 -9.29 -3.90
N ASP A 83 -3.24 -8.68 -3.09
CA ASP A 83 -4.49 -9.25 -2.59
C ASP A 83 -5.64 -8.34 -3.01
N SER A 84 -6.85 -8.88 -3.20
CA SER A 84 -8.01 -8.02 -3.47
C SER A 84 -8.23 -7.06 -2.30
N LEU A 85 -8.74 -5.86 -2.55
CA LEU A 85 -9.11 -4.95 -1.46
C LEU A 85 -10.19 -5.56 -0.57
N SER A 86 -11.10 -6.36 -1.14
CA SER A 86 -12.08 -7.14 -0.40
C SER A 86 -11.46 -8.17 0.55
N GLY A 87 -10.25 -8.67 0.24
CA GLY A 87 -9.51 -9.60 1.09
C GLY A 87 -9.09 -9.00 2.42
N LEU A 88 -9.06 -7.66 2.55
CA LEU A 88 -8.81 -6.99 3.83
C LEU A 88 -9.90 -7.27 4.88
N ARG A 89 -11.07 -7.81 4.49
CA ARG A 89 -12.09 -8.30 5.43
C ARG A 89 -11.58 -9.41 6.35
N GLU A 90 -10.63 -10.22 5.88
CA GLU A 90 -10.01 -11.28 6.68
C GLU A 90 -8.97 -10.72 7.66
N VAL A 91 -8.55 -9.47 7.49
CA VAL A 91 -7.57 -8.80 8.36
C VAL A 91 -7.99 -7.34 8.63
N PRO A 92 -9.07 -7.08 9.39
CA PRO A 92 -9.60 -5.73 9.55
C PRO A 92 -8.63 -4.73 10.19
N ALA A 93 -7.71 -5.19 11.03
CA ALA A 93 -6.61 -4.38 11.55
C ALA A 93 -5.70 -3.81 10.44
N ALA A 94 -5.48 -4.56 9.35
CA ALA A 94 -4.73 -4.10 8.19
C ALA A 94 -5.49 -3.03 7.40
N ALA A 95 -6.82 -3.15 7.29
CA ALA A 95 -7.67 -2.11 6.69
C ALA A 95 -7.55 -0.78 7.44
N LEU A 96 -7.62 -0.82 8.77
CA LEU A 96 -7.46 0.37 9.62
C LEU A 96 -6.04 0.96 9.54
N CYS A 97 -5.01 0.11 9.43
CA CYS A 97 -3.64 0.56 9.22
C CYS A 97 -3.47 1.30 7.88
N LEU A 98 -4.09 0.76 6.81
CA LEU A 98 -4.10 1.40 5.50
C LEU A 98 -4.84 2.74 5.54
N ALA A 99 -6.00 2.82 6.20
CA ALA A 99 -6.76 4.05 6.36
C ALA A 99 -5.93 5.14 7.07
N LYS A 100 -5.27 4.81 8.19
CA LYS A 100 -4.36 5.72 8.89
C LYS A 100 -3.20 6.17 8.00
N SER A 101 -2.64 5.25 7.20
CA SER A 101 -1.58 5.60 6.25
C SER A 101 -2.06 6.61 5.21
N ILE A 102 -3.29 6.50 4.71
CA ILE A 102 -3.87 7.43 3.72
C ILE A 102 -4.17 8.80 4.35
N GLN A 103 -4.71 8.81 5.58
CA GLN A 103 -5.00 10.04 6.33
C GLN A 103 -3.72 10.86 6.62
N GLY A 104 -2.58 10.19 6.81
CA GLY A 104 -1.28 10.84 7.02
C GLY A 104 -0.61 11.38 5.75
N MET A 105 -1.18 11.16 4.56
CA MET A 105 -0.60 11.61 3.29
C MET A 105 -1.04 13.02 2.91
N SER A 106 -0.16 13.77 2.25
CA SER A 106 -0.56 14.99 1.55
C SER A 106 -1.45 14.67 0.35
N PRO A 107 -2.29 15.60 -0.13
CA PRO A 107 -3.11 15.39 -1.33
C PRO A 107 -2.30 14.98 -2.56
N ALA A 108 -1.12 15.57 -2.75
CA ALA A 108 -0.21 15.19 -3.83
C ALA A 108 0.26 13.72 -3.72
N MET A 109 0.47 13.24 -2.49
CA MET A 109 0.86 11.85 -2.25
C MET A 109 -0.32 10.88 -2.42
N GLN A 110 -1.52 11.27 -2.01
CA GLN A 110 -2.75 10.53 -2.29
C GLN A 110 -2.98 10.37 -3.79
N ALA A 111 -2.87 11.46 -4.57
CA ALA A 111 -2.97 11.43 -6.03
C ALA A 111 -1.88 10.56 -6.66
N TYR A 112 -0.64 10.66 -6.16
CA TYR A 112 0.44 9.76 -6.56
C TYR A 112 0.13 8.30 -6.22
N LYS A 113 -0.66 7.98 -5.18
CA LYS A 113 -1.10 6.62 -4.83
C LYS A 113 -2.37 6.16 -5.55
N GLY A 114 -3.03 7.03 -6.33
CA GLY A 114 -4.18 6.71 -7.17
C GLY A 114 -5.51 7.19 -6.59
N ILE A 115 -5.46 7.90 -5.46
CA ILE A 115 -6.58 8.54 -4.79
C ILE A 115 -6.62 9.99 -5.30
N GLU A 116 -7.38 10.23 -6.36
CA GLU A 116 -7.21 11.43 -7.18
C GLU A 116 -7.69 12.72 -6.52
N ASN A 117 -8.75 12.64 -5.72
CA ASN A 117 -9.40 13.80 -5.14
C ASN A 117 -9.99 13.47 -3.76
N ALA A 118 -10.60 14.47 -3.12
CA ALA A 118 -11.18 14.34 -1.79
C ALA A 118 -12.35 13.34 -1.74
N GLU A 119 -13.20 13.29 -2.77
CA GLU A 119 -14.34 12.35 -2.83
C GLU A 119 -13.85 10.90 -2.95
N THR A 120 -12.81 10.66 -3.74
CA THR A 120 -12.15 9.35 -3.84
C THR A 120 -11.55 8.96 -2.50
N CYS A 121 -10.87 9.89 -1.84
CA CYS A 121 -10.24 9.68 -0.54
C CYS A 121 -11.28 9.32 0.53
N GLU A 122 -12.38 10.08 0.59
CA GLU A 122 -13.50 9.83 1.49
C GLU A 122 -14.07 8.42 1.26
N ALA A 123 -14.42 8.04 0.02
CA ALA A 123 -14.96 6.71 -0.26
C ALA A 123 -14.00 5.57 0.12
N VAL A 124 -12.70 5.72 -0.15
CA VAL A 124 -11.69 4.72 0.22
C VAL A 124 -11.60 4.60 1.74
N LEU A 125 -11.61 5.72 2.48
CA LEU A 125 -11.55 5.71 3.93
C LEU A 125 -12.83 5.13 4.55
N GLU A 126 -14.02 5.53 4.07
CA GLU A 126 -15.31 4.97 4.50
C GLU A 126 -15.33 3.45 4.35
N TYR A 127 -14.86 2.93 3.21
CA TYR A 127 -14.77 1.49 2.94
C TYR A 127 -13.81 0.76 3.89
N LEU A 128 -12.61 1.30 4.11
CA LEU A 128 -11.61 0.69 5.00
C LEU A 128 -12.06 0.72 6.47
N GLU A 129 -12.72 1.81 6.89
CA GLU A 129 -13.28 1.94 8.24
C GLU A 129 -14.47 1.01 8.45
N MET A 130 -15.32 0.81 7.43
CA MET A 130 -16.40 -0.18 7.46
C MET A 130 -15.85 -1.59 7.70
N ILE A 131 -14.78 -1.98 6.99
CA ILE A 131 -14.09 -3.26 7.23
C ILE A 131 -13.60 -3.33 8.67
N GLY A 132 -12.88 -2.30 9.14
CA GLY A 132 -12.34 -2.23 10.50
C GLY A 132 -13.36 -2.33 11.62
N LYS A 133 -14.59 -1.82 11.42
CA LYS A 133 -15.69 -1.88 12.39
C LYS A 133 -16.32 -3.27 12.48
N THR A 134 -16.23 -4.09 11.43
CA THR A 134 -16.86 -5.42 11.39
C THR A 134 -16.31 -6.35 12.49
N ASP A 135 -15.01 -6.27 12.80
CA ASP A 135 -14.37 -7.00 13.91
C ASP A 135 -14.86 -6.57 15.30
N SER A 136 -15.19 -5.30 15.48
CA SER A 136 -15.62 -4.78 16.80
C SER A 136 -17.02 -5.25 17.19
N VAL A 137 -17.85 -5.63 16.21
CA VAL A 137 -19.22 -6.11 16.43
C VAL A 137 -19.23 -7.62 16.74
N THR A 138 -18.43 -8.42 16.03
CA THR A 138 -18.29 -9.87 16.29
C THR A 138 -17.60 -10.17 17.63
N ALA A 139 -16.63 -9.35 18.03
CA ALA A 139 -16.00 -9.49 19.35
C ALA A 139 -16.95 -9.15 20.52
N ALA A 140 -17.89 -8.22 20.34
CA ALA A 140 -18.83 -7.78 21.38
C ALA A 140 -20.06 -8.69 21.56
N SER A 141 -20.35 -9.57 20.59
CA SER A 141 -21.45 -10.55 20.67
C SER A 141 -21.03 -11.92 21.22
N SER A 142 -19.81 -12.03 21.76
CA SER A 142 -19.21 -13.26 22.28
C SER A 142 -19.13 -13.31 23.82
N ASP A 143 -19.69 -12.32 24.51
CA ASP A 143 -19.74 -12.20 25.99
C ASP A 143 -21.16 -12.39 26.54
#